data_AF-A0A382UY23-F1
#
_entry.id   AF-A0A382UY23-F1
#
_cell.length_a   1.000
_cell.length_b   1.000
_cell.length_c   1.000
_cell.angle_alpha   90.00
_cell.angle_beta   90.00
_cell.angle_gamma   90.00
#
_symmetry.space_group_name_H-M   'P 1'
#
loop_
_entity.id
_entity.type
_entity.pdbx_description
1 polymer ?
#
loop_
_entity_poly.entity_id
_entity_poly.type
_entity_poly.pdbx_seq_one_letter_code
_entity_poly.pdbx_strand_id
1 'polypeptide(L)'
;DPKITKKGESQAVKTRKILENINFDTFICSPLTRTLQSFSIIFPEKKPIVEPLIREHLVHSCDVGRQPKYLKKEFTSFDFSNLSKYWWNNNKPINEKKIVKENFNDIKNRLQKFKLWLDKNDFNTIALVSHGTFLSQITGYMLENCEHFIWEY
;
A
#
# COMPACT_ATOMS: atom_id res chain seq x y z
N ASP A 1 8.47 1.82 -9.59
CA ASP A 1 7.15 1.20 -9.44
C ASP A 1 6.90 0.00 -10.39
N PRO A 2 7.43 -1.20 -10.10
CA PRO A 2 7.25 -2.39 -10.94
C PRO A 2 5.87 -3.05 -10.74
N LYS A 3 5.46 -3.85 -11.74
CA LYS A 3 4.30 -4.74 -11.67
C LYS A 3 4.62 -6.04 -10.92
N ILE A 4 3.59 -6.74 -10.45
CA ILE A 4 3.74 -8.09 -9.90
C ILE A 4 4.14 -9.11 -10.98
N THR A 5 4.75 -10.22 -10.54
CA THR A 5 5.09 -11.36 -11.40
C THR A 5 3.95 -12.39 -11.42
N LYS A 6 3.98 -13.36 -12.34
CA LYS A 6 3.04 -14.52 -12.35
C LYS A 6 3.03 -15.29 -11.02
N LYS A 7 4.19 -15.40 -10.36
CA LYS A 7 4.29 -15.99 -9.02
C LYS A 7 3.54 -15.13 -8.00
N GLY A 8 3.71 -13.80 -8.06
CA GLY A 8 2.99 -12.84 -7.22
C GLY A 8 1.48 -12.88 -7.43
N GLU A 9 1.00 -13.00 -8.67
CA GLU A 9 -0.42 -13.21 -8.97
C GLU A 9 -0.96 -14.48 -8.31
N SER A 10 -0.22 -15.59 -8.45
CA SER A 10 -0.60 -16.87 -7.83
C SER A 10 -0.63 -16.79 -6.30
N GLN A 11 0.29 -16.03 -5.69
CA GLN A 11 0.31 -15.77 -4.25
C GLN A 11 -0.91 -14.95 -3.83
N ALA A 12 -1.25 -13.88 -4.54
CA ALA A 12 -2.42 -13.05 -4.27
C ALA A 12 -3.74 -13.85 -4.38
N VAL A 13 -3.87 -14.76 -5.36
CA VAL A 13 -5.03 -15.66 -5.47
C VAL A 13 -5.13 -16.60 -4.27
N LYS A 14 -4.02 -17.11 -3.75
CA LYS A 14 -4.03 -17.94 -2.52
C LYS A 14 -4.47 -17.13 -1.32
N THR A 15 -3.93 -15.92 -1.14
CA THR A 15 -4.30 -15.02 -0.04
C THR A 15 -5.77 -14.64 -0.07
N ARG A 16 -6.35 -14.44 -1.25
CA ARG A 16 -7.81 -14.25 -1.40
C ARG A 16 -8.61 -15.34 -0.70
N LYS A 17 -8.27 -16.61 -0.95
CA LYS A 17 -8.98 -17.76 -0.37
C LYS A 17 -8.83 -17.80 1.15
N ILE A 18 -7.65 -17.46 1.65
CA ILE A 18 -7.38 -17.42 3.10
C ILE A 18 -8.25 -16.36 3.79
N LEU A 19 -8.42 -15.22 3.15
CA LEU A 19 -9.14 -14.08 3.72
C LEU A 19 -10.64 -14.06 3.39
N GLU A 20 -11.17 -15.07 2.69
CA GLU A 20 -12.54 -15.04 2.13
C GLU A 20 -13.65 -15.00 3.19
N ASN A 21 -13.36 -15.51 4.39
CA ASN A 21 -14.32 -15.60 5.50
C ASN A 21 -14.20 -14.43 6.50
N ILE A 22 -13.35 -13.44 6.22
CA ILE A 22 -13.21 -12.24 7.07
C ILE A 22 -14.08 -11.13 6.48
N ASN A 23 -14.98 -10.59 7.30
CA ASN A 23 -15.83 -9.46 6.90
C ASN A 23 -15.12 -8.13 7.15
N PHE A 24 -14.40 -7.64 6.13
CA PHE A 24 -13.78 -6.31 6.15
C PHE A 24 -14.81 -5.22 5.82
N ASP A 25 -14.85 -4.16 6.62
CA ASP A 25 -15.65 -2.95 6.32
C ASP A 25 -14.86 -1.94 5.49
N THR A 26 -13.53 -1.94 5.62
CA THR A 26 -12.65 -0.93 5.04
C THR A 26 -11.47 -1.59 4.35
N PHE A 27 -11.11 -1.05 3.20
CA PHE A 27 -10.00 -1.50 2.39
C PHE A 27 -9.01 -0.36 2.21
N ILE A 28 -7.75 -0.56 2.55
CA ILE A 28 -6.70 0.45 2.42
C ILE A 28 -5.54 -0.15 1.63
N CYS A 29 -5.07 0.57 0.63
CA CYS A 29 -4.02 0.09 -0.25
C CYS A 29 -2.96 1.16 -0.49
N SER A 30 -1.68 0.75 -0.49
CA SER A 30 -0.61 1.64 -0.90
C SER A 30 -0.74 1.98 -2.41
N PRO A 31 -0.30 3.18 -2.85
CA PRO A 31 -0.44 3.61 -4.23
C PRO A 31 0.55 2.97 -5.22
N LEU A 32 1.51 2.15 -4.76
CA LEU A 32 2.46 1.47 -5.65
C LEU A 32 1.71 0.45 -6.54
N THR A 33 2.09 0.38 -7.82
CA THR A 33 1.44 -0.47 -8.84
C THR A 33 1.35 -1.93 -8.38
N ARG A 34 2.43 -2.48 -7.79
CA ARG A 34 2.43 -3.84 -7.25
C ARG A 34 1.36 -4.07 -6.17
N THR A 35 1.14 -3.12 -5.26
CA THR A 35 0.12 -3.26 -4.21
C THR A 35 -1.28 -3.13 -4.78
N LEU A 36 -1.50 -2.22 -5.73
CA LEU A 36 -2.78 -2.05 -6.41
C LEU A 36 -3.18 -3.31 -7.21
N GLN A 37 -2.22 -3.97 -7.87
CA GLN A 37 -2.46 -5.24 -8.58
C GLN A 37 -2.77 -6.38 -7.61
N SER A 38 -1.97 -6.56 -6.56
CA SER A 38 -2.24 -7.57 -5.52
C SER A 38 -3.61 -7.35 -4.88
N PHE A 39 -3.94 -6.11 -4.53
CA PHE A 39 -5.25 -5.74 -3.98
C PHE A 39 -6.39 -6.14 -4.94
N SER A 40 -6.27 -5.81 -6.22
CA SER A 40 -7.31 -6.12 -7.22
C SER A 40 -7.57 -7.63 -7.37
N ILE A 41 -6.55 -8.46 -7.12
CA ILE A 41 -6.66 -9.92 -7.14
C ILE A 41 -7.26 -10.44 -5.82
N ILE A 42 -6.77 -9.94 -4.68
CA ILE A 42 -7.19 -10.39 -3.35
C ILE A 42 -8.65 -10.00 -3.08
N PHE A 43 -9.03 -8.77 -3.41
CA PHE A 43 -10.33 -8.18 -3.14
C PHE A 43 -10.96 -7.68 -4.45
N PRO A 44 -11.42 -8.57 -5.34
CA PRO A 44 -12.05 -8.15 -6.59
C PRO A 44 -13.26 -7.25 -6.30
N GLU A 45 -13.54 -6.31 -7.20
CA GLU A 45 -14.69 -5.39 -7.14
C GLU A 45 -14.69 -4.42 -5.95
N LYS A 46 -13.83 -4.64 -4.94
CA LYS A 46 -13.63 -3.70 -3.84
C LYS A 46 -12.81 -2.51 -4.31
N LYS A 47 -13.02 -1.38 -3.66
CA LYS A 47 -12.31 -0.12 -3.92
C LYS A 47 -11.55 0.25 -2.66
N PRO A 48 -10.22 0.41 -2.72
CA PRO A 48 -9.46 0.81 -1.55
C PRO A 48 -9.47 2.33 -1.40
N ILE A 49 -9.31 2.78 -0.16
CA ILE A 49 -8.73 4.08 0.15
C ILE A 49 -7.24 3.99 -0.22
N VAL A 50 -6.80 4.85 -1.15
CA VAL A 50 -5.41 4.88 -1.60
C VAL A 50 -4.59 5.78 -0.66
N GLU A 51 -3.79 5.16 0.21
CA GLU A 51 -3.11 5.85 1.31
C GLU A 51 -1.58 5.85 1.11
N PRO A 52 -0.95 6.99 0.79
CA PRO A 52 0.50 7.05 0.58
C PRO A 52 1.36 6.88 1.83
N LEU A 53 0.81 7.01 3.05
CA LEU A 53 1.54 6.80 4.29
C LEU A 53 2.02 5.35 4.45
N ILE A 54 1.31 4.38 3.85
CA ILE A 54 1.60 2.94 3.96
C ILE A 54 2.43 2.41 2.79
N ARG A 55 3.14 3.27 2.05
CA ARG A 55 4.05 2.88 0.97
C ARG A 55 5.32 2.20 1.49
N GLU A 56 6.02 1.50 0.60
CA GLU A 56 7.32 0.88 0.89
C GLU A 56 8.36 1.91 1.36
N HIS A 57 9.39 1.43 2.06
CA HIS A 57 10.61 2.17 2.32
C HIS A 57 11.28 2.61 1.01
N LEU A 58 11.34 3.92 0.76
CA LEU A 58 11.91 4.42 -0.49
C LEU A 58 13.44 4.36 -0.45
N VAL A 59 14.04 3.27 -0.94
CA VAL A 59 15.50 3.09 -1.00
C VAL A 59 16.02 2.74 -2.39
N HIS A 60 15.17 2.14 -3.23
CA HIS A 60 15.51 1.72 -4.57
C HIS A 60 14.62 2.40 -5.63
N SER A 61 15.03 2.30 -6.89
CA SER A 61 14.26 2.84 -8.02
C SER A 61 12.87 2.20 -8.15
N CYS A 62 12.71 0.97 -7.68
CA CYS A 62 11.42 0.28 -7.69
C CYS A 62 10.40 0.91 -6.72
N ASP A 63 10.84 1.69 -5.72
CA ASP A 63 9.98 2.33 -4.70
C ASP A 63 9.55 3.73 -5.10
N VAL A 64 10.15 4.28 -6.16
CA VAL A 64 9.71 5.53 -6.76
C VAL A 64 8.35 5.32 -7.40
N GLY A 65 7.37 6.09 -6.93
CA GLY A 65 5.97 6.02 -7.35
C GLY A 65 5.68 6.64 -8.71
N ARG A 66 4.46 6.43 -9.21
CA ARG A 66 3.95 7.01 -10.46
C ARG A 66 2.94 8.12 -10.17
N GLN A 67 2.84 9.06 -11.10
CA GLN A 67 1.84 10.12 -11.03
C GLN A 67 0.42 9.55 -10.97
N PRO A 68 -0.49 10.14 -10.16
CA PRO A 68 -1.89 9.70 -10.03
C PRO A 68 -2.61 9.51 -11.37
N LYS A 69 -2.36 10.40 -12.35
CA LYS A 69 -2.97 10.33 -13.69
C LYS A 69 -2.63 9.03 -14.44
N TYR A 70 -1.46 8.45 -14.21
CA TYR A 70 -1.07 7.20 -14.84
C TYR A 70 -1.67 6.00 -14.11
N LEU A 71 -1.74 6.07 -12.77
CA LEU A 71 -2.41 5.06 -11.95
C LEU A 71 -3.91 5.00 -12.28
N LYS A 72 -4.60 6.15 -12.37
CA LYS A 72 -6.04 6.22 -12.72
C LYS A 72 -6.37 5.63 -14.09
N LYS A 73 -5.46 5.72 -15.07
CA LYS A 73 -5.63 5.10 -16.39
C LYS A 73 -5.58 3.57 -16.33
N GLU A 74 -4.80 3.01 -15.41
CA GLU A 74 -4.59 1.57 -15.26
C GLU A 74 -5.58 0.93 -14.28
N PHE A 75 -5.93 1.64 -13.20
CA PHE A 75 -6.87 1.23 -12.16
C PHE A 75 -8.10 2.14 -12.20
N THR A 76 -8.89 2.03 -13.27
CA THR A 76 -9.97 2.98 -13.60
C THR A 76 -11.08 3.04 -12.54
N SER A 77 -11.32 1.95 -11.83
CA SER A 77 -12.34 1.84 -10.77
C SER A 77 -11.92 2.48 -9.44
N PHE A 78 -10.64 2.78 -9.23
CA PHE A 78 -10.11 3.33 -7.97
C PHE A 78 -10.14 4.85 -7.97
N ASP A 79 -10.23 5.44 -6.78
CA ASP A 79 -10.13 6.88 -6.61
C ASP A 79 -8.70 7.31 -6.25
N PHE A 80 -8.18 8.26 -7.02
CA PHE A 80 -6.86 8.87 -6.83
C PHE A 80 -6.95 10.39 -6.68
N SER A 81 -8.16 10.94 -6.52
CA SER A 81 -8.41 12.39 -6.42
C SER A 81 -7.62 13.06 -5.29
N ASN A 82 -7.49 12.35 -4.16
CA ASN A 82 -6.76 12.82 -2.98
C ASN A 82 -5.26 12.46 -3.01
N LEU A 83 -4.78 11.74 -4.02
CA LEU A 83 -3.38 11.38 -4.14
C LEU A 83 -2.59 12.52 -4.78
N SER A 84 -1.67 13.11 -4.02
CA SER A 84 -0.81 14.19 -4.49
C SER A 84 0.17 13.73 -5.59
N LYS A 85 0.56 14.63 -6.51
CA LYS A 85 1.45 14.33 -7.65
C LYS A 85 2.76 13.62 -7.28
N TYR A 86 3.38 14.00 -6.17
CA TYR A 86 4.68 13.48 -5.71
C TYR A 86 4.54 12.76 -4.37
N TRP A 87 3.48 11.98 -4.20
CA TRP A 87 3.11 11.32 -2.94
C TRP A 87 4.24 10.48 -2.33
N TRP A 88 5.12 9.89 -3.14
CA TRP A 88 6.28 9.11 -2.67
C TRP A 88 7.41 10.00 -2.12
N ASN A 89 7.40 11.30 -2.40
CA ASN A 89 8.39 12.28 -1.98
C ASN A 89 7.76 13.35 -1.06
N ASN A 90 6.82 12.95 -0.20
CA ASN A 90 6.14 13.85 0.75
C ASN A 90 5.55 15.09 0.06
N ASN A 91 4.99 14.90 -1.14
CA ASN A 91 4.36 15.91 -1.98
C ASN A 91 5.30 17.02 -2.47
N LYS A 92 6.62 16.90 -2.24
CA LYS A 92 7.61 17.86 -2.73
C LYS A 92 7.92 17.58 -4.20
N PRO A 93 7.82 18.58 -5.09
CA PRO A 93 8.20 18.44 -6.49
C PRO A 93 9.63 17.91 -6.66
N ILE A 94 9.79 16.99 -7.60
CA ILE A 94 11.07 16.34 -7.88
C ILE A 94 11.10 15.84 -9.32
N ASN A 95 12.30 15.67 -9.87
CA ASN A 95 12.48 14.83 -11.06
C ASN A 95 12.04 13.40 -10.71
N GLU A 96 11.05 12.86 -11.42
CA GLU A 96 10.46 11.54 -11.15
C GLU A 96 11.47 10.38 -11.23
N LYS A 97 12.67 10.58 -11.80
CA LYS A 97 13.74 9.58 -11.81
C LYS A 97 14.66 9.65 -10.58
N LYS A 98 14.56 10.70 -9.76
CA LYS A 98 15.43 10.90 -8.59
C LYS A 98 14.93 10.04 -7.43
N ILE A 99 15.88 9.35 -6.80
CA ILE A 99 15.64 8.55 -5.59
C ILE A 99 16.02 9.42 -4.39
N VAL A 100 15.05 9.73 -3.51
CA VAL A 100 15.28 10.44 -2.25
C VAL A 100 15.14 9.43 -1.12
N LYS A 101 16.27 8.82 -0.74
CA LYS A 101 16.26 7.71 0.20
C LYS A 101 15.61 8.11 1.53
N GLU A 102 14.59 7.36 1.93
CA GLU A 102 14.04 7.42 3.28
C GLU A 102 15.01 6.73 4.25
N ASN A 103 15.05 7.20 5.50
CA ASN A 103 15.66 6.49 6.61
C ASN A 103 14.59 5.76 7.43
N PHE A 104 14.99 4.91 8.39
CA PHE A 104 14.03 4.18 9.23
C PHE A 104 13.13 5.08 10.07
N ASN A 105 13.61 6.25 10.49
CA ASN A 105 12.80 7.21 11.23
C ASN A 105 11.65 7.77 10.37
N ASP A 106 11.86 7.94 9.06
CA ASP A 106 10.81 8.36 8.14
C ASP A 106 9.66 7.34 8.10
N ILE A 107 9.96 6.04 8.08
CA ILE A 107 8.95 4.98 8.11
C ILE A 107 8.19 5.01 9.44
N LYS A 108 8.89 5.12 10.57
CA LYS A 108 8.26 5.23 11.90
C LYS A 108 7.34 6.43 11.99
N ASN A 109 7.77 7.59 11.49
CA ASN A 109 6.95 8.80 11.43
C ASN A 109 5.71 8.61 10.54
N ARG A 110 5.83 7.89 9.43
CA ARG A 110 4.67 7.55 8.58
C ARG A 110 3.69 6.61 9.29
N LEU A 111 4.18 5.59 9.99
CA LEU A 111 3.33 4.70 10.78
C LEU A 111 2.57 5.47 11.85
N GLN A 112 3.23 6.37 12.60
CA GLN A 112 2.55 7.19 13.60
C GLN A 112 1.48 8.10 13.00
N LYS A 113 1.75 8.73 11.84
CA LYS A 113 0.75 9.51 11.10
C LYS A 113 -0.42 8.64 10.62
N PHE A 114 -0.14 7.42 10.20
CA PHE A 114 -1.17 6.48 9.76
C PHE A 114 -2.06 6.04 10.92
N LYS A 115 -1.48 5.74 12.09
CA LYS A 115 -2.23 5.47 13.34
C LYS A 115 -3.16 6.63 13.72
N LEU A 116 -2.62 7.84 13.79
CA LEU A 116 -3.43 9.05 14.04
C LEU A 116 -4.52 9.30 12.99
N TRP A 117 -4.31 8.82 11.76
CA TRP A 117 -5.32 8.88 10.72
C TRP A 117 -6.39 7.80 10.94
N LEU A 118 -6.01 6.57 11.32
CA LEU A 118 -6.96 5.53 11.71
C LEU A 118 -7.85 5.99 12.87
N ASP A 119 -7.28 6.56 13.94
CA ASP A 119 -8.04 7.03 15.13
C ASP A 119 -9.08 8.11 14.83
N LYS A 120 -8.91 8.84 13.72
CA LYS A 120 -9.83 9.90 13.29
C LYS A 120 -10.99 9.39 12.45
N ASN A 121 -10.95 8.12 12.04
CA ASN A 121 -11.96 7.50 11.22
C ASN A 121 -12.63 6.36 12.00
N ASP A 122 -13.91 6.13 11.73
CA ASP A 122 -14.70 5.10 12.40
C ASP A 122 -14.63 3.79 11.60
N PHE A 123 -13.46 3.14 11.62
CA PHE A 123 -13.21 1.85 10.95
C PHE A 123 -13.15 0.73 12.00
N ASN A 124 -13.73 -0.45 11.73
CA ASN A 124 -13.65 -1.59 12.66
C ASN A 124 -12.73 -2.70 12.12
N THR A 125 -13.04 -3.27 10.96
CA THR A 125 -12.27 -4.38 10.38
C THR A 125 -11.64 -3.97 9.06
N ILE A 126 -10.34 -3.75 9.07
CA ILE A 126 -9.59 -3.17 7.96
C ILE A 126 -8.74 -4.22 7.24
N ALA A 127 -8.88 -4.28 5.91
CA ALA A 127 -7.92 -4.95 5.04
C ALA A 127 -6.83 -3.95 4.60
N LEU A 128 -5.62 -4.11 5.13
CA LEU A 128 -4.46 -3.27 4.81
C LEU A 128 -3.50 -3.97 3.83
N VAL A 129 -3.36 -3.46 2.60
CA VAL A 129 -2.42 -3.99 1.60
C VAL A 129 -1.23 -3.03 1.41
N SER A 130 -0.08 -3.43 1.96
CA SER A 130 1.14 -2.63 2.05
C SER A 130 2.39 -3.45 1.67
N HIS A 131 3.55 -3.16 2.23
CA HIS A 131 4.85 -3.71 1.86
C HIS A 131 5.64 -4.18 3.07
N GLY A 132 6.59 -5.08 2.83
CA GLY A 132 7.33 -5.75 3.90
C GLY A 132 8.00 -4.80 4.88
N THR A 133 8.75 -3.79 4.43
CA THR A 133 9.50 -2.91 5.35
C THR A 133 8.58 -1.99 6.16
N PHE A 134 7.46 -1.55 5.56
CA PHE A 134 6.46 -0.78 6.30
C PHE A 134 5.75 -1.67 7.34
N LEU A 135 5.28 -2.85 6.93
CA LEU A 135 4.56 -3.78 7.79
C LEU A 135 5.43 -4.36 8.90
N SER A 136 6.75 -4.50 8.69
CA SER A 136 7.66 -4.96 9.74
C SER A 136 7.75 -4.01 10.94
N GLN A 137 7.36 -2.73 10.76
CA GLN A 137 7.24 -1.79 11.87
C GLN A 137 6.03 -2.10 12.78
N ILE A 138 5.09 -2.91 12.30
CA ILE A 138 3.90 -3.37 13.03
C ILE A 138 4.14 -4.78 13.55
N THR A 139 4.53 -5.70 12.67
CA THR A 139 4.65 -7.13 12.99
C THR A 139 5.93 -7.48 13.76
N GLY A 140 6.95 -6.63 13.71
CA GLY A 140 8.27 -6.91 14.27
C GLY A 140 9.16 -7.81 13.40
N TYR A 141 8.67 -8.30 12.26
CA TYR A 141 9.43 -9.13 11.32
C TYR A 141 9.03 -8.88 9.86
N MET A 142 9.86 -9.31 8.92
CA MET A 142 9.57 -9.15 7.49
C MET A 142 8.55 -10.22 7.05
N LEU A 143 7.37 -9.78 6.62
CA LEU A 143 6.39 -10.66 6.00
C LEU A 143 6.86 -11.10 4.61
N GLU A 144 6.57 -12.35 4.26
CA GLU A 144 6.72 -12.88 2.92
C GLU A 144 5.68 -12.28 1.95
N ASN A 145 5.92 -12.44 0.65
CA ASN A 145 5.00 -11.93 -0.38
C ASN A 145 3.59 -12.51 -0.22
N CYS A 146 2.62 -11.62 0.00
CA CYS A 146 1.20 -11.93 0.26
C CYS A 146 0.93 -12.76 1.53
N GLU A 147 1.91 -12.85 2.45
CA GLU A 147 1.64 -13.26 3.82
C GLU A 147 0.71 -12.25 4.49
N HIS A 148 -0.06 -12.71 5.48
CA HIS A 148 -0.98 -11.87 6.24
C HIS A 148 -0.65 -11.96 7.73
N PHE A 149 -1.00 -10.91 8.46
CA PHE A 149 -0.86 -10.81 9.90
C PHE A 149 -2.11 -10.12 10.44
N ILE A 150 -2.67 -10.63 11.53
CA ILE A 150 -3.79 -9.98 12.22
C ILE A 150 -3.19 -9.01 13.23
N TRP A 151 -3.46 -7.73 13.01
CA TRP A 151 -3.01 -6.67 13.90
C TRP A 151 -4.18 -6.17 14.74
N GLU A 152 -4.10 -6.40 16.05
CA GLU A 152 -4.96 -5.73 17.03
C GLU A 152 -4.39 -4.32 17.25
N TYR A 153 -5.10 -3.32 16.73
CA TYR A 153 -4.74 -1.91 16.74
C TYR A 153 -5.54 -1.14 17.78
#